data_AF-A0A2S3H7J4-F1
#
_entry.id   AF-A0A2S3H7J4-F1
#
_cell.length_a   1.000
_cell.length_b   1.000
_cell.length_c   1.000
_cell.angle_alpha   90.00
_cell.angle_beta   90.00
_cell.angle_gamma   90.00
#
_symmetry.space_group_name_H-M   'P 1'
#
loop_
_entity.id
_entity.type
_entity.pdbx_description
1 polymer ?
#
loop_
_entity_poly.entity_id
_entity_poly.type
_entity_poly.pdbx_seq_one_letter_code
_entity_poly.pdbx_strand_id
1 'polypeptide(L)'
;MGKLTEVVGPSGIGKTQFCLKLALLAALPEYYGGLDGRVVYIDTESKFSSRRMIEIGQKNFPQIFRQEGLAQKMAGRILVMRPASLADFTKSLEQMKVTLLQHDVKLLIVDSMAALMSLGNEKATAGFRQHPLRWTLSFLKSIAEFSRIPVVVTNQVRSQSNDDGYHFSFEVDRKDGNNCAERFDSHLIAALGIQWAHAVTVRLVFESHSGHRFIKVAKSPMSPAVAFPFAVESSGITLLSDEGIDVTGPEITSIRCQGQNILSR
;
A
#
# COMPACT_ATOMS: atom_id res chain seq x y z
N MET A 1 -17.26 -1.51 -8.89
CA MET A 1 -17.18 -0.15 -8.29
C MET A 1 -15.75 0.08 -7.85
N GLY A 2 -15.21 1.28 -8.09
CA GLY A 2 -13.86 1.63 -7.64
C GLY A 2 -13.82 1.71 -6.12
N LYS A 3 -12.75 1.17 -5.53
CA LYS A 3 -12.58 1.05 -4.07
C LYS A 3 -11.23 1.62 -3.68
N LEU A 4 -11.17 2.22 -2.49
CA LEU A 4 -9.92 2.67 -1.88
C LEU A 4 -9.28 1.51 -1.12
N THR A 5 -8.09 1.09 -1.56
CA THR A 5 -7.33 -0.02 -0.99
C THR A 5 -6.05 0.51 -0.37
N GLU A 6 -5.89 0.32 0.94
CA GLU A 6 -4.65 0.62 1.65
C GLU A 6 -3.73 -0.60 1.68
N VAL A 7 -2.46 -0.39 1.35
CA VAL A 7 -1.37 -1.35 1.56
C VAL A 7 -0.46 -0.80 2.66
N VAL A 8 -0.52 -1.39 3.85
CA VAL A 8 0.24 -0.93 5.02
C VAL A 8 1.27 -1.97 5.44
N GLY A 9 2.44 -1.52 5.90
CA GLY A 9 3.46 -2.42 6.45
C GLY A 9 4.80 -1.73 6.68
N PRO A 10 5.80 -2.43 7.24
CA PRO A 10 7.14 -1.89 7.47
C PRO A 10 7.86 -1.42 6.20
N SER A 11 8.86 -0.55 6.35
CA SER A 11 9.73 -0.18 5.24
C SER A 11 10.46 -1.42 4.70
N GLY A 12 10.72 -1.48 3.39
CA GLY A 12 11.42 -2.61 2.75
C GLY A 12 10.62 -3.91 2.60
N ILE A 13 9.39 -4.01 3.15
CA ILE A 13 8.62 -5.27 3.13
C ILE A 13 8.15 -5.71 1.73
N GLY A 14 8.04 -4.77 0.78
CA GLY A 14 7.64 -5.06 -0.61
C GLY A 14 6.50 -4.20 -1.16
N LYS A 15 5.97 -3.21 -0.42
CA LYS A 15 4.82 -2.38 -0.87
C LYS A 15 5.00 -1.77 -2.27
N THR A 16 6.14 -1.13 -2.54
CA THR A 16 6.43 -0.59 -3.87
C THR A 16 6.50 -1.70 -4.94
N GLN A 17 6.98 -2.90 -4.61
CA GLN A 17 7.00 -4.03 -5.54
C GLN A 17 5.59 -4.51 -5.89
N PHE A 18 4.67 -4.49 -4.91
CA PHE A 18 3.25 -4.72 -5.12
C PHE A 18 2.67 -3.71 -6.11
N CYS A 19 2.91 -2.42 -5.85
CA CYS A 19 2.43 -1.32 -6.70
C CYS A 19 2.98 -1.38 -8.13
N LEU A 20 4.28 -1.68 -8.30
CA LEU A 20 4.89 -1.84 -9.62
C LEU A 20 4.26 -3.01 -10.39
N LYS A 21 4.04 -4.16 -9.74
CA LYS A 21 3.39 -5.31 -10.37
C LYS A 21 1.94 -5.00 -10.74
N LEU A 22 1.20 -4.31 -9.86
CA LEU A 22 -0.18 -3.91 -10.14
C LEU A 22 -0.28 -2.91 -11.31
N ALA A 23 0.62 -1.92 -11.37
CA ALA A 23 0.69 -0.97 -12.47
C ALA A 23 0.99 -1.67 -13.81
N LEU A 24 1.94 -2.61 -13.81
CA LEU A 24 2.25 -3.42 -14.98
C LEU A 24 1.03 -4.22 -15.45
N LEU A 25 0.34 -4.92 -14.54
CA LEU A 25 -0.84 -5.75 -14.87
C LEU A 25 -1.99 -4.90 -15.42
N ALA A 26 -2.24 -3.71 -14.87
CA ALA A 26 -3.29 -2.83 -15.36
C ALA A 26 -2.97 -2.28 -16.78
N ALA A 27 -1.70 -2.03 -17.09
CA ALA A 27 -1.26 -1.56 -18.41
C ALA A 27 -1.13 -2.66 -19.47
N LEU A 28 -1.12 -3.92 -19.03
CA LEU A 28 -1.00 -5.11 -19.87
C LEU A 28 -2.22 -5.25 -20.79
N PRO A 29 -2.07 -5.77 -22.02
CA PRO A 29 -3.22 -6.05 -22.89
C PRO A 29 -4.19 -7.06 -22.30
N GLU A 30 -5.47 -6.93 -22.63
CA GLU A 30 -6.54 -7.83 -22.14
C GLU A 30 -6.29 -9.30 -22.50
N TYR A 31 -5.77 -9.58 -23.70
CA TYR A 31 -5.46 -10.95 -24.14
C TYR A 31 -4.29 -11.60 -23.38
N TYR A 32 -3.61 -10.84 -22.50
CA TYR A 32 -2.64 -11.35 -21.53
C TYR A 32 -3.14 -11.26 -20.07
N GLY A 33 -4.43 -11.00 -19.87
CA GLY A 33 -5.06 -10.90 -18.54
C GLY A 33 -4.94 -9.51 -17.91
N GLY A 34 -4.55 -8.49 -18.68
CA GLY A 34 -4.53 -7.10 -18.23
C GLY A 34 -5.83 -6.35 -18.45
N LEU A 35 -5.78 -5.02 -18.33
CA LEU A 35 -6.94 -4.13 -18.51
C LEU A 35 -6.82 -3.22 -19.75
N ASP A 36 -5.73 -3.36 -20.53
CA ASP A 36 -5.32 -2.47 -21.63
C ASP A 36 -5.37 -0.97 -21.29
N GLY A 37 -5.34 -0.65 -19.99
CA GLY A 37 -5.72 0.65 -19.46
C GLY A 37 -4.55 1.54 -19.11
N ARG A 38 -4.83 2.82 -18.87
CA ARG A 38 -3.82 3.73 -18.31
C ARG A 38 -3.73 3.64 -16.80
N VAL A 39 -2.53 3.86 -16.29
CA VAL A 39 -2.25 3.89 -14.85
C VAL A 39 -1.67 5.25 -14.51
N VAL A 40 -2.20 5.88 -13.47
CA VAL A 40 -1.54 7.04 -12.86
C VAL A 40 -0.84 6.58 -11.59
N TYR A 41 0.46 6.82 -11.52
CA TYR A 41 1.33 6.46 -10.41
C TYR A 41 1.89 7.73 -9.77
N ILE A 42 1.41 8.08 -8.59
CA ILE A 42 1.95 9.19 -7.80
C ILE A 42 3.04 8.63 -6.89
N ASP A 43 4.29 8.91 -7.22
CA ASP A 43 5.49 8.50 -6.50
C ASP A 43 6.00 9.66 -5.64
N THR A 44 5.66 9.64 -4.35
CA THR A 44 6.03 10.70 -3.41
C THR A 44 7.39 10.47 -2.77
N GLU A 45 7.89 9.23 -2.82
CA GLU A 45 9.17 8.83 -2.21
C GLU A 45 10.30 8.68 -3.24
N SER A 46 10.02 8.97 -4.53
CA SER A 46 10.95 8.77 -5.65
C SER A 46 11.49 7.32 -5.75
N LYS A 47 10.65 6.33 -5.39
CA LYS A 47 11.01 4.91 -5.39
C LYS A 47 10.59 4.16 -6.65
N PHE A 48 9.81 4.80 -7.54
CA PHE A 48 9.43 4.18 -8.79
C PHE A 48 10.65 3.95 -9.69
N SER A 49 10.83 2.70 -10.14
CA SER A 49 11.91 2.32 -11.06
C SER A 49 11.34 1.62 -12.29
N SER A 50 11.46 2.27 -13.45
CA SER A 50 11.06 1.73 -14.74
C SER A 50 11.86 0.46 -15.07
N ARG A 51 13.17 0.46 -14.79
CA ARG A 51 14.03 -0.72 -14.93
C ARG A 51 13.48 -1.91 -14.15
N ARG A 52 13.09 -1.68 -12.89
CA ARG A 52 12.54 -2.74 -12.04
C ARG A 52 11.20 -3.25 -12.55
N MET A 53 10.32 -2.36 -13.02
CA MET A 53 9.05 -2.75 -13.63
C MET A 53 9.25 -3.58 -14.90
N ILE A 54 10.20 -3.22 -15.75
CA ILE A 54 10.55 -3.96 -16.97
C ILE A 54 11.08 -5.35 -16.60
N GLU A 55 11.93 -5.46 -15.58
CA GLU A 55 12.42 -6.76 -15.10
C GLU A 55 11.27 -7.66 -14.64
N ILE A 56 10.35 -7.13 -13.84
CA ILE A 56 9.12 -7.83 -13.41
C ILE A 56 8.34 -8.32 -14.65
N GLY A 57 8.16 -7.44 -15.63
CA GLY A 57 7.42 -7.77 -16.85
C GLY A 57 8.09 -8.80 -17.73
N GLN A 58 9.42 -8.74 -17.90
CA GLN A 58 10.18 -9.73 -18.65
C GLN A 58 10.10 -11.13 -18.03
N LYS A 59 10.04 -11.21 -16.69
CA LYS A 59 9.93 -12.49 -15.98
C LYS A 59 8.53 -13.09 -16.03
N ASN A 60 7.47 -12.28 -15.94
CA ASN A 60 6.09 -12.79 -15.94
C ASN A 60 5.49 -12.92 -17.36
N PHE A 61 5.92 -12.06 -18.30
CA PHE A 61 5.35 -11.95 -19.64
C PHE A 61 6.44 -11.86 -20.73
N PRO A 62 7.38 -12.82 -20.79
CA PRO A 62 8.52 -12.77 -21.71
C PRO A 62 8.11 -12.57 -23.18
N GLN A 63 6.99 -13.14 -23.60
CA GLN A 63 6.43 -13.02 -24.94
C GLN A 63 6.11 -11.57 -25.34
N ILE A 64 5.64 -10.74 -24.40
CA ILE A 64 5.34 -9.32 -24.64
C ILE A 64 6.62 -8.52 -24.76
N PHE A 65 7.56 -8.78 -23.87
CA PHE A 65 8.82 -8.03 -23.79
C PHE A 65 9.83 -8.44 -24.85
N ARG A 66 9.58 -9.54 -25.57
CA ARG A 66 10.29 -9.94 -26.80
C ARG A 66 9.70 -9.32 -28.06
N GLN A 67 8.43 -8.92 -28.03
CA GLN A 67 7.77 -8.31 -29.18
C GLN A 67 8.16 -6.84 -29.28
N GLU A 68 8.61 -6.44 -30.47
CA GLU A 68 9.04 -5.07 -30.72
C GLU A 68 7.90 -4.07 -30.52
N GLY A 69 8.18 -2.97 -29.80
CA GLY A 69 7.24 -1.89 -29.55
C GLY A 69 6.14 -2.15 -28.51
N LEU A 70 5.78 -3.41 -28.20
CA LEU A 70 4.66 -3.69 -27.29
C LEU A 70 4.98 -3.30 -25.84
N ALA A 71 6.17 -3.64 -25.35
CA ALA A 71 6.62 -3.22 -24.02
C ALA A 71 6.70 -1.69 -23.89
N GLN A 72 7.12 -0.99 -24.94
CA GLN A 72 7.17 0.47 -24.96
C GLN A 72 5.77 1.10 -24.97
N LYS A 73 4.84 0.53 -25.75
CA LYS A 73 3.43 0.91 -25.75
C LYS A 73 2.81 0.75 -24.36
N MET A 74 3.07 -0.37 -23.69
CA MET A 74 2.61 -0.59 -22.31
C MET A 74 3.21 0.40 -21.33
N ALA A 75 4.53 0.63 -21.38
CA ALA A 75 5.19 1.62 -20.53
C ALA A 75 4.60 3.03 -20.73
N GLY A 76 4.25 3.38 -21.97
CA GLY A 76 3.58 4.65 -22.31
C GLY A 76 2.17 4.82 -21.72
N ARG A 77 1.56 3.75 -21.18
CA ARG A 77 0.26 3.83 -20.48
C ARG A 77 0.41 4.19 -19.00
N ILE A 78 1.62 4.19 -18.45
CA ILE A 78 1.88 4.43 -17.04
C ILE A 78 2.43 5.86 -16.88
N LEU A 79 1.57 6.76 -16.41
CA LEU A 79 1.93 8.14 -16.12
C LEU A 79 2.46 8.23 -14.68
N VAL A 80 3.74 8.56 -14.53
CA VAL A 80 4.37 8.74 -13.22
C VAL A 80 4.43 10.24 -12.86
N MET A 81 3.88 10.60 -11.71
CA MET A 81 3.89 11.95 -11.16
C MET A 81 4.68 11.97 -9.85
N ARG A 82 5.52 13.00 -9.65
CA ARG A 82 6.33 13.15 -8.44
C ARG A 82 6.10 14.52 -7.80
N PRO A 83 5.09 14.68 -6.94
CA PRO A 83 4.82 15.94 -6.28
C PRO A 83 5.94 16.24 -5.27
N ALA A 84 6.44 17.48 -5.27
CA ALA A 84 7.49 17.92 -4.33
C ALA A 84 6.92 18.48 -3.02
N SER A 85 5.60 18.72 -2.96
CA SER A 85 4.91 19.26 -1.79
C SER A 85 3.46 18.78 -1.73
N LEU A 86 2.82 18.99 -0.58
CA LEU A 86 1.38 18.74 -0.42
C LEU A 86 0.54 19.60 -1.38
N ALA A 87 0.95 20.85 -1.65
CA ALA A 87 0.26 21.71 -2.61
C ALA A 87 0.36 21.16 -4.04
N ASP A 88 1.54 20.70 -4.45
CA ASP A 88 1.74 20.06 -5.76
C ASP A 88 0.92 18.78 -5.89
N PHE A 89 0.82 18.02 -4.80
CA PHE A 89 -0.01 16.82 -4.75
C PHE A 89 -1.50 17.16 -4.91
N THR A 90 -2.02 18.13 -4.16
CA THR A 90 -3.42 18.60 -4.29
C THR A 90 -3.70 19.06 -5.72
N LYS A 91 -2.80 19.87 -6.31
CA LYS A 91 -2.93 20.33 -7.69
C LYS A 91 -2.90 19.17 -8.69
N SER A 92 -2.03 18.18 -8.47
CA SER A 92 -1.97 16.96 -9.28
C SER A 92 -3.28 16.17 -9.22
N LEU A 93 -3.85 16.02 -8.02
CA LEU A 93 -5.14 15.38 -7.79
C LEU A 93 -6.30 16.12 -8.49
N GLU A 94 -6.32 17.44 -8.45
CA GLU A 94 -7.35 18.25 -9.13
C GLU A 94 -7.26 18.13 -10.65
N GLN A 95 -6.04 18.22 -11.21
CA GLN A 95 -5.79 18.05 -12.63
C GLN A 95 -6.18 16.64 -13.11
N MET A 96 -6.00 15.62 -12.26
CA MET A 96 -6.39 14.25 -12.60
C MET A 96 -7.88 14.10 -12.89
N LYS A 97 -8.79 14.88 -12.30
CA LYS A 97 -10.22 14.77 -12.63
C LYS A 97 -10.48 14.95 -14.13
N VAL A 98 -9.72 15.84 -14.77
CA VAL A 98 -9.79 16.07 -16.22
C VAL A 98 -9.18 14.90 -16.98
N THR A 99 -7.98 14.45 -16.57
CA THR A 99 -7.26 13.33 -17.18
C THR A 99 -8.04 12.01 -17.13
N LEU A 100 -8.70 11.73 -16.01
CA LEU A 100 -9.49 10.52 -15.79
C LEU A 100 -10.65 10.39 -16.77
N LEU A 101 -11.28 11.51 -17.14
CA LEU A 101 -12.39 11.55 -18.11
C LEU A 101 -11.91 11.35 -19.55
N GLN A 102 -10.66 11.73 -19.86
CA GLN A 102 -10.16 11.78 -21.24
C GLN A 102 -9.34 10.56 -21.66
N HIS A 103 -8.73 9.83 -20.72
CA HIS A 103 -7.62 8.93 -21.04
C HIS A 103 -7.78 7.46 -20.62
N ASP A 104 -9.01 6.99 -20.37
CA ASP A 104 -9.32 5.60 -19.99
C ASP A 104 -8.38 5.03 -18.91
N VAL A 105 -8.25 5.78 -17.82
CA VAL A 105 -7.47 5.34 -16.65
C VAL A 105 -8.21 4.22 -15.96
N LYS A 106 -7.50 3.14 -15.64
CA LYS A 106 -8.05 1.95 -14.93
C LYS A 106 -7.49 1.76 -13.53
N LEU A 107 -6.47 2.53 -13.14
CA LEU A 107 -5.83 2.41 -11.84
C LEU A 107 -5.13 3.71 -11.43
N LEU A 108 -5.34 4.13 -10.18
CA LEU A 108 -4.57 5.18 -9.52
C LEU A 108 -3.79 4.58 -8.35
N ILE A 109 -2.48 4.83 -8.31
CA ILE A 109 -1.59 4.44 -7.21
C ILE A 109 -1.00 5.69 -6.57
N VAL A 110 -0.96 5.74 -5.23
CA VAL A 110 -0.21 6.72 -4.44
C VAL A 110 0.79 5.99 -3.54
N ASP A 111 2.07 6.09 -3.88
CA ASP A 111 3.18 5.43 -3.19
C ASP A 111 4.21 6.49 -2.70
N SER A 112 4.16 6.97 -1.46
CA SER A 112 3.26 6.62 -0.36
C SER A 112 2.52 7.83 0.22
N MET A 113 1.28 7.60 0.64
CA MET A 113 0.51 8.64 1.33
C MET A 113 1.17 9.04 2.66
N ALA A 114 1.78 8.09 3.36
CA ALA A 114 2.44 8.34 4.63
C ALA A 114 3.60 9.35 4.52
N ALA A 115 4.46 9.19 3.51
CA ALA A 115 5.59 10.10 3.30
C ALA A 115 5.14 11.53 2.98
N LEU A 116 4.10 11.66 2.16
CA LEU A 116 3.53 12.97 1.83
C LEU A 116 2.99 13.70 3.07
N MET A 117 2.30 12.97 3.96
CA MET A 117 1.77 13.55 5.20
C MET A 117 2.88 13.93 6.17
N SER A 118 3.96 13.14 6.25
CA SER A 118 5.14 13.50 7.05
C SER A 118 5.78 14.80 6.58
N LEU A 119 5.91 15.01 5.26
CA LEU A 119 6.48 16.23 4.68
C LEU A 119 5.65 17.49 4.98
N GLY A 120 4.31 17.36 5.03
CA GLY A 120 3.41 18.44 5.42
C GLY A 120 3.52 18.84 6.90
N ASN A 121 3.93 17.89 7.76
CA ASN A 121 3.97 18.08 9.21
C ASN A 121 5.20 18.83 9.69
N GLU A 122 6.34 18.76 8.98
CA GLU A 122 7.57 19.48 9.36
C GLU A 122 7.43 21.02 9.24
N LYS A 123 6.45 21.49 8.46
CA LYS A 123 6.28 22.92 8.12
C LYS A 123 5.07 23.60 8.78
N ALA A 124 4.19 22.87 9.48
CA ALA A 124 2.94 23.41 9.99
C ALA A 124 2.84 23.35 11.53
N THR A 125 2.50 24.47 12.16
CA THR A 125 2.19 24.58 13.59
C THR A 125 0.99 23.69 13.98
N ALA A 126 1.06 23.12 15.18
CA ALA A 126 0.32 21.96 15.69
C ALA A 126 -1.24 21.98 15.65
N GLY A 127 -1.89 23.02 15.11
CA GLY A 127 -3.35 23.15 15.05
C GLY A 127 -4.02 22.71 13.73
N PHE A 128 -3.30 22.71 12.59
CA PHE A 128 -3.87 22.39 11.26
C PHE A 128 -3.85 20.89 10.88
N ARG A 129 -3.54 20.03 11.85
CA ARG A 129 -3.17 18.61 11.68
C ARG A 129 -4.22 17.72 10.99
N GLN A 130 -5.51 18.04 11.06
CA GLN A 130 -6.58 17.13 10.58
C GLN A 130 -7.19 17.50 9.22
N HIS A 131 -7.01 18.72 8.72
CA HIS A 131 -7.73 19.18 7.52
C HIS A 131 -7.19 18.56 6.21
N PRO A 132 -5.85 18.48 5.98
CA PRO A 132 -5.34 18.00 4.70
C PRO A 132 -5.51 16.48 4.47
N LEU A 133 -5.34 15.67 5.53
CA LEU A 133 -5.53 14.22 5.44
C LEU A 133 -6.99 13.86 5.17
N ARG A 134 -7.93 14.52 5.88
CA ARG A 134 -9.38 14.29 5.70
C ARG A 134 -9.86 14.72 4.32
N TRP A 135 -9.39 15.87 3.83
CA TRP A 135 -9.68 16.30 2.46
C TRP A 135 -9.13 15.30 1.44
N THR A 136 -7.85 14.93 1.56
CA THR A 136 -7.19 13.99 0.62
C THR A 136 -7.91 12.64 0.58
N LEU A 137 -8.24 12.09 1.75
CA LEU A 137 -9.00 10.85 1.88
C LEU A 137 -10.37 10.95 1.19
N SER A 138 -11.12 12.02 1.46
CA SER A 138 -12.44 12.24 0.86
C SER A 138 -12.34 12.39 -0.66
N PHE A 139 -11.31 13.08 -1.13
CA PHE A 139 -11.06 13.29 -2.54
C PHE A 139 -10.70 11.98 -3.27
N LEU A 140 -9.79 11.18 -2.71
CA LEU A 140 -9.42 9.88 -3.29
C LEU A 140 -10.60 8.91 -3.33
N LYS A 141 -11.43 8.90 -2.29
CA LYS A 141 -12.70 8.14 -2.31
C LYS A 141 -13.62 8.62 -3.42
N SER A 142 -13.81 9.92 -3.54
CA SER A 142 -14.64 10.52 -4.60
C SER A 142 -14.12 10.14 -5.99
N ILE A 143 -12.80 10.14 -6.22
CA ILE A 143 -12.19 9.64 -7.46
C ILE A 143 -12.55 8.18 -7.71
N ALA A 144 -12.36 7.31 -6.71
CA ALA A 144 -12.62 5.88 -6.83
C ALA A 144 -14.08 5.59 -7.19
N GLU A 145 -15.01 6.27 -6.50
CA GLU A 145 -16.45 6.08 -6.68
C GLU A 145 -16.96 6.65 -8.00
N PHE A 146 -16.62 7.91 -8.30
CA PHE A 146 -17.11 8.60 -9.49
C PHE A 146 -16.52 8.04 -10.78
N SER A 147 -15.20 7.83 -10.80
CA SER A 147 -14.49 7.32 -11.98
C SER A 147 -14.56 5.80 -12.09
N ARG A 148 -15.08 5.12 -11.05
CA ARG A 148 -15.18 3.66 -10.94
C ARG A 148 -13.84 2.93 -11.09
N ILE A 149 -12.73 3.57 -10.75
CA ILE A 149 -11.38 2.99 -10.79
C ILE A 149 -10.92 2.56 -9.40
N PRO A 150 -10.14 1.46 -9.28
CA PRO A 150 -9.41 1.17 -8.05
C PRO A 150 -8.40 2.27 -7.74
N VAL A 151 -8.35 2.67 -6.47
CA VAL A 151 -7.34 3.59 -5.93
C VAL A 151 -6.54 2.82 -4.88
N VAL A 152 -5.23 2.71 -5.08
CA VAL A 152 -4.31 2.03 -4.17
C VAL A 152 -3.39 3.04 -3.51
N VAL A 153 -3.28 2.97 -2.20
CA VAL A 153 -2.48 3.88 -1.39
C VAL A 153 -1.55 3.07 -0.50
N THR A 154 -0.26 3.39 -0.49
CA THR A 154 0.67 2.74 0.45
C THR A 154 0.82 3.58 1.72
N ASN A 155 0.94 2.88 2.84
CA ASN A 155 1.12 3.45 4.17
C ASN A 155 2.29 2.77 4.88
N GLN A 156 2.99 3.52 5.72
CA GLN A 156 4.07 3.03 6.57
C GLN A 156 3.54 2.70 7.97
N VAL A 157 4.38 2.07 8.78
CA VAL A 157 4.11 1.83 10.19
C VAL A 157 5.00 2.72 11.07
N ARG A 158 4.53 2.98 12.28
CA ARG A 158 5.25 3.68 13.34
C ARG A 158 5.16 2.86 14.63
N SER A 159 6.15 3.02 15.51
CA SER A 159 6.07 2.44 16.85
C SER A 159 4.96 3.12 17.64
N GLN A 160 4.16 2.34 18.35
CA GLN A 160 3.30 2.84 19.40
C GLN A 160 4.19 3.16 20.62
N SER A 161 4.25 4.42 21.02
CA SER A 161 4.79 4.82 22.32
C SER A 161 3.66 4.78 23.35
N ASN A 162 3.97 4.38 24.59
CA ASN A 162 2.99 4.30 25.71
C ASN A 162 2.28 5.64 26.01
N ASP A 163 2.73 6.75 25.42
CA ASP A 163 2.17 8.11 25.58
C ASP A 163 1.08 8.45 24.53
N ASP A 164 0.86 7.59 23.53
CA ASP A 164 -0.29 7.71 22.61
C ASP A 164 -1.55 7.16 23.32
N GLY A 165 -2.22 8.01 24.11
CA GLY A 165 -3.39 7.72 24.96
C GLY A 165 -4.67 7.19 24.29
N TYR A 166 -4.57 6.25 23.37
CA TYR A 166 -5.68 5.46 22.84
C TYR A 166 -5.61 4.04 23.41
N HIS A 167 -5.89 3.91 24.70
CA HIS A 167 -6.26 2.63 25.31
C HIS A 167 -7.58 2.19 24.67
N PHE A 168 -7.59 1.09 23.91
CA PHE A 168 -8.84 0.47 23.49
C PHE A 168 -9.45 -0.24 24.70
N SER A 169 -10.67 0.12 25.07
CA SER A 169 -11.47 -0.53 26.11
C SER A 169 -12.06 -1.89 25.68
N PHE A 170 -11.32 -2.67 24.89
CA PHE A 170 -11.62 -4.07 24.62
C PHE A 170 -10.46 -5.01 24.99
N GLU A 171 -9.47 -4.51 25.74
CA GLU A 171 -8.58 -5.38 26.50
C GLU A 171 -9.39 -5.97 27.65
N VAL A 172 -9.71 -7.25 27.51
CA VAL A 172 -10.05 -8.10 28.66
C VAL A 172 -8.89 -7.95 29.64
N ASP A 173 -9.24 -7.49 30.84
CA ASP A 173 -8.39 -7.28 32.01
C ASP A 173 -7.40 -8.45 32.16
N ARG A 174 -6.17 -8.30 31.65
CA ARG A 174 -5.08 -9.25 31.91
C ARG A 174 -4.54 -8.95 33.31
N LYS A 175 -5.33 -9.30 34.33
CA LYS A 175 -4.78 -9.59 35.65
C LYS A 175 -4.04 -10.91 35.59
N ASP A 176 -2.79 -10.87 35.17
CA ASP A 176 -1.82 -11.85 35.61
C ASP A 176 -0.48 -11.14 35.80
N GLY A 177 -0.17 -10.86 37.05
CA GLY A 177 1.17 -10.50 37.45
C GLY A 177 2.07 -11.72 37.29
N ASN A 178 2.97 -11.70 36.32
CA ASN A 178 4.23 -12.41 36.45
C ASN A 178 5.30 -11.80 35.56
N ASN A 179 6.42 -11.44 36.19
CA ASN A 179 7.65 -11.03 35.52
C ASN A 179 8.17 -12.19 34.65
N CYS A 180 8.03 -12.07 33.34
CA CYS A 180 8.80 -12.86 32.39
C CYS A 180 9.31 -11.92 31.30
N ALA A 181 10.55 -12.12 30.87
CA ALA A 181 11.21 -11.32 29.85
C ALA A 181 10.51 -11.49 28.49
N GLU A 182 9.37 -10.82 28.31
CA GLU A 182 8.66 -10.78 27.05
C GLU A 182 9.41 -9.85 26.11
N ARG A 183 9.90 -10.44 25.03
CA ARG A 183 10.47 -9.78 23.87
C ARG A 183 9.65 -8.51 23.58
N PHE A 184 10.33 -7.38 23.44
CA PHE A 184 9.73 -6.14 22.93
C PHE A 184 9.17 -6.38 21.51
N ASP A 185 7.97 -6.96 21.41
CA ASP A 185 7.16 -6.88 20.21
C ASP A 185 6.64 -5.43 20.22
N SER A 186 7.46 -4.54 19.64
CA SER A 186 7.09 -3.15 19.46
C SER A 186 5.78 -3.14 18.69
N HIS A 187 4.70 -2.72 19.35
CA HIS A 187 3.38 -2.69 18.73
C HIS A 187 3.43 -1.66 17.60
N LEU A 188 3.47 -2.14 16.37
CA LEU A 188 3.49 -1.30 15.18
C LEU A 188 2.07 -0.94 14.79
N ILE A 189 1.85 0.36 14.60
CA ILE A 189 0.57 0.89 14.14
C ILE A 189 0.73 1.64 12.83
N ALA A 190 -0.33 1.66 12.05
CA ALA A 190 -0.36 2.35 10.76
C ALA A 190 -0.16 3.86 10.94
N ALA A 191 0.70 4.49 10.14
CA ALA A 191 1.09 5.89 10.34
C ALA A 191 -0.06 6.88 10.14
N LEU A 192 -0.95 6.64 9.18
CA LEU A 192 -2.12 7.50 8.88
C LEU A 192 -3.25 7.46 9.93
N GLY A 193 -3.15 6.59 10.94
CA GLY A 193 -4.07 6.58 12.09
C GLY A 193 -5.47 6.01 11.84
N ILE A 194 -6.31 6.10 12.87
CA ILE A 194 -7.60 5.40 12.99
C ILE A 194 -8.64 5.93 11.99
N GLN A 195 -8.74 7.26 11.83
CA GLN A 195 -9.71 7.87 10.90
C GLN A 195 -9.52 7.35 9.46
N TRP A 196 -8.25 7.17 9.04
CA TRP A 196 -7.91 6.57 7.75
C TRP A 196 -8.31 5.09 7.68
N ALA A 197 -7.98 4.32 8.71
CA ALA A 197 -8.27 2.89 8.78
C ALA A 197 -9.79 2.59 8.68
N HIS A 198 -10.64 3.42 9.29
CA HIS A 198 -12.10 3.29 9.13
C HIS A 198 -12.57 3.64 7.73
N ALA A 199 -11.90 4.58 7.08
CA ALA A 199 -12.33 5.10 5.81
C ALA A 199 -11.97 4.20 4.63
N VAL A 200 -10.82 3.53 4.63
CA VAL A 200 -10.43 2.65 3.50
C VAL A 200 -11.39 1.47 3.35
N THR A 201 -11.67 1.06 2.11
CA THR A 201 -12.61 -0.04 1.83
C THR A 201 -11.93 -1.39 2.00
N VAL A 202 -10.68 -1.50 1.54
CA VAL A 202 -9.85 -2.70 1.66
C VAL A 202 -8.55 -2.32 2.35
N ARG A 203 -8.08 -3.17 3.27
CA ARG A 203 -6.78 -3.02 3.93
C ARG A 203 -5.97 -4.30 3.79
N LEU A 204 -4.84 -4.20 3.12
CA LEU A 204 -3.82 -5.24 3.04
C LEU A 204 -2.68 -4.90 4.00
N VAL A 205 -2.40 -5.79 4.94
CA VAL A 205 -1.30 -5.67 5.90
C VAL A 205 -0.14 -6.54 5.45
N PHE A 206 1.00 -5.92 5.20
CA PHE A 206 2.26 -6.58 4.91
C PHE A 206 3.06 -6.67 6.19
N GLU A 207 3.41 -7.88 6.60
CA GLU A 207 4.18 -8.12 7.81
C GLU A 207 5.27 -9.16 7.60
N SER A 208 6.21 -9.20 8.54
CA SER A 208 7.28 -10.19 8.59
C SER A 208 7.30 -10.83 9.97
N HIS A 209 7.14 -12.15 10.01
CA HIS A 209 7.17 -12.95 11.22
C HIS A 209 7.99 -14.22 11.00
N SER A 210 8.94 -14.49 11.92
CA SER A 210 9.80 -15.68 11.86
C SER A 210 10.57 -15.84 10.54
N GLY A 211 10.98 -14.72 9.93
CA GLY A 211 11.71 -14.71 8.65
C GLY A 211 10.84 -14.87 7.39
N HIS A 212 9.52 -15.08 7.56
CA HIS A 212 8.57 -15.19 6.46
C HIS A 212 7.74 -13.91 6.35
N ARG A 213 7.40 -13.53 5.11
CA ARG A 213 6.56 -12.36 4.85
C ARG A 213 5.14 -12.80 4.51
N PHE A 214 4.16 -12.06 5.01
CA PHE A 214 2.75 -12.34 4.80
C PHE A 214 2.00 -11.10 4.31
N ILE A 215 1.06 -11.30 3.38
CA ILE A 215 0.04 -10.31 3.03
C ILE A 215 -1.25 -10.77 3.69
N LYS A 216 -1.77 -9.98 4.64
CA LYS A 216 -3.05 -10.23 5.31
C LYS A 216 -4.13 -9.34 4.75
N VAL A 217 -5.30 -9.91 4.48
CA VAL A 217 -6.52 -9.15 4.18
C VAL A 217 -7.17 -8.74 5.51
N ALA A 218 -6.74 -7.61 6.07
CA ALA A 218 -7.20 -7.17 7.40
C ALA A 218 -8.61 -6.54 7.37
N LYS A 219 -9.03 -6.03 6.22
CA LYS A 219 -10.36 -5.43 6.02
C LYS A 219 -10.79 -5.62 4.57
N SER A 220 -11.96 -6.21 4.34
CA SER A 220 -12.57 -6.31 3.01
C SER A 220 -14.07 -6.59 3.15
N PRO A 221 -14.94 -5.99 2.31
CA PRO A 221 -16.36 -6.36 2.28
C PRO A 221 -16.65 -7.67 1.53
N MET A 222 -15.65 -8.25 0.85
CA MET A 222 -15.83 -9.41 -0.04
C MET A 222 -14.99 -10.63 0.37
N SER A 223 -14.12 -10.49 1.36
CA SER A 223 -13.18 -11.54 1.75
C SER A 223 -13.08 -11.62 3.27
N PRO A 224 -13.00 -12.83 3.84
CA PRO A 224 -12.64 -13.00 5.25
C PRO A 224 -11.20 -12.54 5.51
N ALA A 225 -10.85 -12.49 6.79
CA ALA A 225 -9.49 -12.21 7.23
C ALA A 225 -8.58 -13.42 7.00
N VAL A 226 -7.73 -13.32 5.99
CA VAL A 226 -6.81 -14.38 5.56
C VAL A 226 -5.42 -13.83 5.30
N ALA A 227 -4.40 -14.66 5.49
CA ALA A 227 -3.00 -14.34 5.26
C ALA A 227 -2.40 -15.25 4.18
N PHE A 228 -1.58 -14.67 3.31
CA PHE A 228 -0.86 -15.40 2.29
C PHE A 228 0.64 -15.18 2.43
N PRO A 229 1.45 -16.24 2.52
CA PRO A 229 2.90 -16.12 2.52
C PRO A 229 3.37 -15.63 1.15
N PHE A 230 4.35 -14.74 1.11
CA PHE A 230 4.89 -14.20 -0.14
C PHE A 230 6.40 -13.99 -0.09
N ALA A 231 7.00 -13.95 -1.27
CA ALA A 231 8.37 -13.54 -1.49
C ALA A 231 8.46 -12.37 -2.47
N VAL A 232 9.57 -11.63 -2.40
CA VAL A 232 9.92 -10.61 -3.38
C VAL A 232 11.07 -11.15 -4.21
N GLU A 233 10.81 -11.42 -5.48
CA GLU A 233 11.74 -12.04 -6.43
C GLU A 233 11.91 -11.15 -7.68
N SER A 234 12.72 -11.58 -8.65
CA SER A 234 12.86 -10.86 -9.92
C SER A 234 11.53 -10.65 -10.67
N SER A 235 10.55 -11.55 -10.47
CA SER A 235 9.18 -11.48 -10.98
C SER A 235 8.23 -10.56 -10.16
N GLY A 236 8.76 -9.83 -9.17
CA GLY A 236 7.99 -8.95 -8.30
C GLY A 236 7.56 -9.66 -7.03
N ILE A 237 6.32 -9.42 -6.59
CA ILE A 237 5.72 -10.20 -5.50
C ILE A 237 5.16 -11.50 -6.06
N THR A 238 5.50 -12.62 -5.40
CA THR A 238 4.99 -13.95 -5.71
C THR A 238 4.44 -14.56 -4.42
N LEU A 239 3.22 -15.09 -4.47
CA LEU A 239 2.68 -15.88 -3.36
C LEU A 239 3.42 -17.21 -3.30
N LEU A 240 3.77 -17.65 -2.10
CA LEU A 240 4.41 -18.95 -1.88
C LEU A 240 3.37 -20.08 -1.80
N SER A 241 2.12 -19.73 -1.51
CA SER A 241 0.97 -20.63 -1.52
C SER A 241 -0.28 -19.83 -1.87
N ASP A 242 -1.18 -20.44 -2.64
CA ASP A 242 -2.52 -19.91 -2.92
C ASP A 242 -3.52 -20.29 -1.80
N GLU A 243 -3.12 -21.15 -0.86
CA GLU A 243 -3.91 -21.49 0.32
C GLU A 243 -3.80 -20.37 1.36
N GLY A 244 -4.93 -19.73 1.64
CA GLY A 244 -5.03 -18.69 2.65
C GLY A 244 -5.03 -19.27 4.06
N ILE A 245 -4.28 -18.65 4.95
CA ILE A 245 -4.25 -18.98 6.39
C ILE A 245 -5.26 -18.07 7.08
N ASP A 246 -6.27 -18.64 7.73
CA ASP A 246 -7.25 -17.86 8.47
C ASP A 246 -6.59 -17.06 9.61
N VAL A 247 -6.97 -15.79 9.74
CA VAL A 247 -6.47 -14.90 10.78
C VAL A 247 -7.63 -14.47 11.66
N THR A 248 -7.48 -14.59 12.98
CA THR A 248 -8.57 -14.33 13.93
C THR A 248 -8.18 -13.32 15.01
N GLY A 249 -9.20 -12.66 15.56
CA GLY A 249 -9.05 -11.76 16.70
C GLY A 249 -8.09 -10.60 16.47
N PRO A 250 -7.22 -10.26 17.45
CA PRO A 250 -6.34 -9.08 17.36
C PRO A 250 -5.25 -9.22 16.29
N GLU A 251 -4.97 -10.45 15.81
CA GLU A 251 -3.94 -10.69 14.79
C GLU A 251 -4.33 -10.16 13.40
N ILE A 252 -5.62 -9.92 13.16
CA ILE A 252 -6.13 -9.41 11.88
C ILE A 252 -5.50 -8.05 11.56
N THR A 253 -5.41 -7.18 12.57
CA THR A 253 -4.95 -5.80 12.43
C THR A 253 -3.53 -5.57 12.93
N SER A 254 -2.95 -6.54 13.66
CA SER A 254 -1.58 -6.44 14.14
C SER A 254 -0.61 -6.38 12.96
N ILE A 255 0.51 -5.68 13.15
CA ILE A 255 1.56 -5.59 12.14
C ILE A 255 2.86 -6.06 12.79
N ARG A 256 3.34 -7.24 12.42
CA ARG A 256 4.60 -7.77 12.93
C ARG A 256 5.78 -7.34 12.07
N CYS A 257 6.88 -6.97 12.71
CA CYS A 257 8.14 -6.71 12.04
C CYS A 257 9.28 -7.27 12.88
N GLN A 258 9.57 -8.56 12.69
CA GLN A 258 10.80 -9.13 13.22
C GLN A 258 11.79 -9.29 12.07
N GLY A 259 12.86 -8.49 12.12
CA GLY A 259 14.10 -8.86 11.44
C GLY A 259 14.67 -10.08 12.16
N GLN A 260 15.32 -10.98 11.44
CA GLN A 260 16.25 -11.90 12.09
C GLN A 260 17.18 -11.04 12.95
N ASN A 261 17.18 -11.25 14.26
CA ASN A 261 18.29 -10.81 15.09
C ASN A 261 19.52 -11.49 14.51
N ILE A 262 20.29 -10.75 13.70
CA ILE A 262 21.68 -11.11 13.40
C ILE A 262 22.46 -10.79 14.67
N LEU A 263 22.25 -11.61 15.69
CA LEU A 263 23.09 -11.74 16.88
C LEU A 263 23.32 -13.23 17.06
N SER A 264 24.13 -13.78 16.16
CA SER A 264 24.92 -14.99 16.40
C SER A 264 25.86 -15.21 15.21
N ARG A 265 27.01 -14.54 15.26
CA ARG A 265 28.34 -15.10 15.02
C ARG A 265 29.40 -14.10 15.45
#